data_AF-A0A0U3EAY4-F1
#
_entry.id   AF-A0A0U3EAY4-F1
#
_cell.length_a   1.000
_cell.length_b   1.000
_cell.length_c   1.000
_cell.angle_alpha   90.00
_cell.angle_beta   90.00
_cell.angle_gamma   90.00
#
_symmetry.space_group_name_H-M   'P 1'
#
loop_
_entity.id
_entity.type
_entity.pdbx_description
1 polymer ?
#
loop_
_entity_poly.entity_id
_entity_poly.type
_entity_poly.pdbx_seq_one_letter_code
_entity_poly.pdbx_strand_id
1 'polypeptide(L)'
;MAHPRAIPVSGFERFIISFLVSLPLALSVGTFFLIAYGGELGFRGFVASLFSKTVYYTLMGALGSYLIKEAGPVKAYLTLGIVLLAIDFLYKFLINVAFDIAFIASMIIVLEASQEAS
;
A
#
# COMPACT_ATOMS: atom_id res chain seq x y z
N MET A 1 -3.93 37.06 15.92
CA MET A 1 -4.50 35.70 16.11
C MET A 1 -3.37 34.80 16.59
N ALA A 2 -3.53 34.14 17.74
CA ALA A 2 -2.53 33.22 18.24
C ALA A 2 -2.50 31.98 17.34
N HIS A 3 -1.38 31.74 16.65
CA HIS A 3 -1.17 30.46 15.98
C HIS A 3 -1.21 29.36 17.04
N PRO A 4 -2.01 28.29 16.85
CA PRO A 4 -2.00 27.17 17.78
C PRO A 4 -0.56 26.65 17.90
N ARG A 5 -0.03 26.67 19.13
CA ARG A 5 1.31 26.14 19.41
C ARG A 5 1.28 24.65 19.09
N ALA A 6 2.00 24.26 18.06
CA ALA A 6 2.19 22.85 17.74
C ALA A 6 2.80 22.16 18.97
N ILE A 7 2.11 21.15 19.49
CA ILE A 7 2.65 20.30 20.56
C ILE A 7 3.92 19.65 19.97
N PRO A 8 5.08 19.79 20.62
CA PRO A 8 6.32 19.22 20.10
C PRO A 8 6.25 17.69 20.27
N VAL A 9 5.78 17.00 19.23
CA VAL A 9 5.76 15.54 19.15
C VAL A 9 7.08 15.05 18.55
N SER A 10 7.81 14.22 19.29
CA SER A 10 9.07 13.59 18.86
C SER A 10 8.88 12.62 17.67
N GLY A 11 9.97 12.26 16.99
CA GLY A 11 9.90 11.33 15.85
C GLY A 11 9.31 9.97 16.21
N PHE A 12 9.62 9.46 17.39
CA PHE A 12 9.10 8.18 17.89
C PHE A 12 7.60 8.24 18.22
N GLU A 13 7.15 9.32 18.87
CA GLU A 13 5.72 9.52 19.15
C GLU A 13 4.91 9.68 17.85
N ARG A 14 5.46 10.35 16.82
CA ARG A 14 4.82 10.44 15.50
C ARG A 14 4.66 9.07 14.85
N PHE A 15 5.65 8.19 15.00
CA PHE A 15 5.56 6.82 14.51
C PHE A 15 4.46 6.04 15.25
N ILE A 16 4.41 6.10 16.58
CA ILE A 16 3.38 5.42 17.38
C ILE A 16 1.99 5.93 17.03
N ILE A 17 1.79 7.26 16.95
CA ILE A 17 0.49 7.84 16.59
C ILE A 17 0.08 7.37 15.19
N SER A 18 1.01 7.39 14.23
CA SER A 18 0.75 6.91 12.88
C SER A 18 0.42 5.42 12.85
N PHE A 19 1.09 4.61 13.69
CA PHE A 19 0.81 3.19 13.84
C PHE A 19 -0.59 2.94 14.40
N LEU A 20 -0.96 3.63 15.48
CA LEU A 20 -2.29 3.51 16.09
C LEU A 20 -3.41 3.93 15.14
N VAL A 21 -3.22 4.98 14.34
CA VAL A 21 -4.19 5.42 13.32
C VAL A 21 -4.22 4.47 12.12
N SER A 22 -3.10 3.83 11.78
CA SER A 22 -3.02 2.89 10.67
C SER A 22 -3.74 1.56 10.92
N LEU A 23 -3.76 1.09 12.17
CA LEU A 23 -4.33 -0.20 12.56
C LEU A 23 -5.80 -0.36 12.16
N PRO A 24 -6.70 0.60 12.46
CA PRO A 24 -8.10 0.55 12.01
C PRO A 24 -8.26 0.51 10.49
N LEU A 25 -7.41 1.24 9.75
CA LEU A 25 -7.43 1.27 8.29
C LEU A 25 -6.93 -0.05 7.70
N ALA A 26 -5.89 -0.64 8.30
CA ALA A 26 -5.39 -1.94 7.89
C ALA A 26 -6.39 -3.07 8.20
N LEU A 27 -7.09 -2.98 9.33
CA LEU A 27 -8.15 -3.90 9.72
C LEU A 27 -9.32 -3.85 8.73
N SER A 28 -9.79 -2.67 8.32
CA SER A 28 -10.91 -2.57 7.37
C SER A 28 -10.58 -3.21 6.01
N VAL A 29 -9.38 -2.96 5.49
CA VAL A 29 -8.89 -3.58 4.25
C VAL A 29 -8.71 -5.08 4.43
N GLY A 30 -8.15 -5.54 5.55
CA GLY A 30 -7.98 -6.96 5.80
C GLY A 30 -9.29 -7.70 5.94
N THR A 31 -10.28 -7.13 6.64
CA THR A 31 -11.62 -7.71 6.77
C THR A 31 -12.29 -7.82 5.40
N PHE A 32 -12.07 -6.88 4.48
CA PHE A 32 -12.53 -7.03 3.11
C PHE A 32 -11.97 -8.30 2.44
N PHE A 33 -10.67 -8.58 2.56
CA PHE A 33 -10.09 -9.83 2.02
C PHE A 33 -10.68 -11.08 2.67
N LEU A 34 -10.92 -11.02 3.97
CA LEU A 34 -11.54 -12.13 4.70
C LEU A 34 -12.94 -12.44 4.16
N ILE A 35 -13.75 -11.40 3.90
CA ILE A 35 -15.12 -11.52 3.40
C ILE A 35 -15.15 -11.90 1.92
N ALA A 36 -14.31 -11.27 1.09
CA ALA A 36 -14.34 -11.41 -0.36
C ALA A 36 -13.87 -12.80 -0.83
N TYR A 37 -12.86 -13.36 -0.18
CA TYR A 37 -12.23 -14.61 -0.62
C TYR A 37 -12.59 -15.82 0.24
N GLY A 38 -13.02 -15.61 1.50
CA GLY A 38 -13.44 -16.67 2.41
C GLY A 38 -12.37 -17.73 2.71
N GLY A 39 -12.63 -18.59 3.70
CA GLY A 39 -11.78 -19.75 4.01
C GLY A 39 -10.31 -19.40 4.26
N GLU A 40 -9.42 -20.32 3.87
CA GLU A 40 -7.97 -20.19 4.11
C GLU A 40 -7.33 -19.07 3.28
N LEU A 41 -7.78 -18.86 2.03
CA LEU A 41 -7.31 -17.76 1.18
C LEU A 41 -7.68 -16.40 1.76
N GLY A 42 -8.91 -16.24 2.27
CA GLY A 42 -9.36 -15.02 2.94
C GLY A 42 -8.57 -14.73 4.22
N PHE A 43 -8.28 -15.75 5.04
CA PHE A 43 -7.49 -15.56 6.26
C PHE A 43 -6.03 -15.18 5.96
N ARG A 44 -5.38 -15.86 5.00
CA ARG A 44 -4.02 -15.50 4.56
C ARG A 44 -3.99 -14.08 3.98
N GLY A 45 -4.99 -13.71 3.18
CA GLY A 45 -5.18 -12.36 2.66
C GLY A 45 -5.38 -11.31 3.77
N PHE A 46 -6.17 -11.63 4.80
CA PHE A 46 -6.36 -10.80 5.98
C PHE A 46 -5.04 -10.53 6.71
N VAL A 47 -4.25 -11.56 7.03
CA VAL A 47 -2.99 -11.39 7.76
C VAL A 47 -1.98 -10.59 6.92
N ALA A 48 -1.85 -10.93 5.64
CA ALA A 48 -0.92 -10.26 4.73
C ALA A 48 -1.28 -8.78 4.52
N SER A 49 -2.56 -8.48 4.33
CA SER A 49 -3.04 -7.09 4.20
C SER A 49 -2.93 -6.33 5.52
N LEU A 50 -3.24 -6.96 6.67
CA LEU A 50 -3.09 -6.34 7.98
C LEU A 50 -1.65 -5.88 8.21
N PHE A 51 -0.66 -6.75 7.98
CA PHE A 51 0.75 -6.37 8.12
C PHE A 51 1.18 -5.33 7.09
N SER A 52 0.96 -5.59 5.80
CA SER A 52 1.44 -4.72 4.73
C SER A 52 0.82 -3.32 4.78
N LYS A 53 -0.49 -3.23 5.05
CA LYS A 53 -1.20 -1.95 5.12
C LYS A 53 -0.91 -1.19 6.41
N THR A 54 -0.72 -1.87 7.55
CA THR A 54 -0.29 -1.22 8.79
C THR A 54 1.07 -0.55 8.59
N VAL A 55 2.05 -1.29 8.05
CA VAL A 55 3.38 -0.74 7.76
C VAL A 55 3.29 0.43 6.78
N TYR A 56 2.55 0.25 5.68
CA TYR A 56 2.38 1.29 4.66
C TYR A 56 1.79 2.59 5.23
N TYR A 57 0.64 2.51 5.90
CA TYR A 57 -0.04 3.68 6.44
C TYR A 57 0.74 4.32 7.60
N THR A 58 1.45 3.52 8.41
CA THR A 58 2.34 4.05 9.47
C THR A 58 3.46 4.89 8.87
N LEU A 59 4.12 4.37 7.82
CA LEU A 59 5.20 5.08 7.14
C LEU A 59 4.68 6.36 6.46
N MET A 60 3.53 6.29 5.79
CA MET A 60 2.92 7.46 5.15
C MET A 60 2.47 8.51 6.17
N GLY A 61 1.93 8.10 7.32
CA GLY A 61 1.59 9.00 8.42
C GLY A 61 2.81 9.68 9.03
N ALA A 62 3.89 8.93 9.26
CA ALA A 62 5.13 9.46 9.80
C ALA A 62 5.81 10.44 8.82
N LEU A 63 5.89 10.05 7.53
CA LEU A 63 6.43 10.88 6.46
C LEU A 63 5.60 12.16 6.29
N GLY A 64 4.27 12.02 6.27
CA GLY A 64 3.33 13.13 6.21
C GLY A 64 3.54 14.13 7.35
N SER A 65 3.62 13.62 8.57
CA SER A 65 3.86 14.43 9.77
C SER A 65 5.19 15.21 9.69
N TYR A 66 6.24 14.58 9.16
CA TYR A 66 7.53 15.21 8.94
C TYR A 66 7.45 16.31 7.88
N LEU A 67 6.85 16.01 6.71
CA LEU A 67 6.69 16.96 5.62
C LEU A 67 5.83 18.17 6.01
N ILE A 68 4.79 17.97 6.83
CA ILE A 68 3.95 19.08 7.34
C ILE A 68 4.80 20.04 8.19
N LYS A 69 5.72 19.49 9.00
CA LYS A 69 6.61 20.28 9.87
C LYS A 69 7.62 21.10 9.05
N GLU A 70 8.23 20.50 8.03
CA GLU A 70 9.32 21.12 7.26
C GLU A 70 8.83 22.02 6.11
N ALA A 71 7.78 21.61 5.39
CA ALA A 71 7.33 22.28 4.17
C ALA A 71 5.96 22.97 4.30
N GLY A 72 5.28 22.79 5.44
CA GLY A 72 3.91 23.24 5.67
C GLY A 72 2.85 22.26 5.11
N PRO A 73 1.60 22.37 5.58
CA PRO A 73 0.57 21.38 5.33
C PRO A 73 0.23 21.20 3.85
N VAL A 74 0.11 22.30 3.09
CA VAL A 74 -0.27 22.25 1.67
C VAL A 74 0.76 21.49 0.84
N LYS A 75 2.05 21.79 1.02
CA LYS A 75 3.12 21.09 0.30
C LYS A 75 3.22 19.63 0.71
N ALA A 76 3.05 19.33 2.00
CA ALA A 76 3.06 17.97 2.50
C ALA A 76 1.94 17.10 1.91
N TYR A 77 0.71 17.62 1.83
CA TYR A 77 -0.40 16.91 1.20
C TYR A 77 -0.18 16.71 -0.31
N LEU A 78 0.35 17.72 -1.01
CA LEU A 78 0.68 17.60 -2.43
C LEU A 78 1.75 16.51 -2.66
N THR A 79 2.84 16.54 -1.88
CA THR A 79 3.92 15.55 -1.96
C THR A 79 3.40 14.15 -1.62
N LEU A 80 2.64 13.99 -0.54
CA LEU A 80 2.02 12.71 -0.21
C LEU A 80 1.09 12.22 -1.32
N GLY A 81 0.26 13.11 -1.89
CA GLY A 81 -0.63 12.77 -3.00
C GLY A 81 0.14 12.27 -4.23
N ILE A 82 1.22 12.94 -4.62
CA ILE A 82 2.09 12.51 -5.73
C ILE A 82 2.74 11.17 -5.44
N VAL A 83 3.26 10.96 -4.22
CA VAL A 83 3.86 9.68 -3.81
C VAL A 83 2.82 8.56 -3.84
N LEU A 84 1.62 8.80 -3.33
CA LEU A 84 0.51 7.84 -3.37
C LEU A 84 0.13 7.48 -4.81
N LEU A 85 0.02 8.47 -5.70
CA LEU A 85 -0.27 8.25 -7.12
C LEU A 85 0.85 7.46 -7.80
N ALA A 86 2.11 7.75 -7.50
CA ALA A 86 3.24 7.03 -8.06
C ALA A 86 3.29 5.56 -7.58
N ILE A 87 2.99 5.31 -6.30
CA ILE A 87 2.92 3.95 -5.76
C ILE A 87 1.73 3.17 -6.35
N ASP A 88 0.56 3.80 -6.47
CA ASP A 88 -0.61 3.16 -7.10
C ASP A 88 -0.34 2.83 -8.58
N PHE A 89 0.29 3.76 -9.31
CA PHE A 89 0.72 3.52 -10.69
C PHE A 89 1.72 2.36 -10.78
N LEU A 90 2.76 2.37 -9.93
CA LEU A 90 3.78 1.31 -9.91
C LEU A 90 3.16 -0.05 -9.58
N TYR A 91 2.27 -0.11 -8.58
CA TYR A 91 1.58 -1.34 -8.20
C TYR A 91 0.76 -1.91 -9.35
N LYS A 92 -0.04 -1.07 -10.03
CA LYS A 92 -0.83 -1.48 -11.20
C LYS A 92 0.05 -1.91 -12.36
N PHE A 93 1.14 -1.18 -12.63
CA PHE A 93 2.09 -1.53 -13.67
C PHE A 93 2.74 -2.90 -13.42
N LEU A 94 3.24 -3.15 -12.20
CA LEU A 94 3.86 -4.41 -11.83
C LEU A 94 2.90 -5.61 -11.95
N ILE A 95 1.63 -5.43 -11.56
CA ILE A 95 0.62 -6.47 -11.71
C ILE A 95 0.35 -6.76 -13.18
N ASN A 96 0.12 -5.73 -14.00
CA ASN A 96 -0.17 -5.92 -15.42
C ASN A 96 1.01 -6.58 -16.14
N VAL A 97 2.25 -6.15 -15.87
CA VAL A 97 3.46 -6.77 -16.44
C VAL A 97 3.57 -8.24 -16.03
N ALA A 98 3.29 -8.58 -14.78
CA ALA A 98 3.31 -9.97 -14.32
C ALA A 98 2.26 -10.84 -15.06
N PHE A 99 1.07 -10.30 -15.31
CA PHE A 99 0.03 -10.99 -16.10
C PHE A 99 0.44 -11.16 -17.57
N ASP A 100 1.01 -10.13 -18.20
CA ASP A 100 1.46 -10.21 -19.59
C ASP A 100 2.58 -11.24 -19.77
N ILE A 101 3.53 -11.30 -18.84
CA ILE A 101 4.60 -12.30 -18.83
C ILE A 101 4.01 -13.71 -18.67
N ALA A 102 3.08 -13.91 -17.74
CA ALA A 102 2.43 -15.20 -17.54
C ALA A 102 1.64 -15.64 -18.79
N PHE A 103 0.96 -14.70 -19.45
CA PHE A 103 0.24 -14.95 -20.69
C PHE A 103 1.19 -15.35 -21.83
N ILE A 104 2.27 -14.61 -22.05
CA ILE A 104 3.28 -14.94 -23.07
C ILE A 104 3.91 -16.30 -22.80
N ALA A 105 4.29 -16.59 -21.55
CA ALA A 105 4.85 -17.88 -21.18
C ALA A 105 3.87 -19.03 -21.48
N SER A 106 2.57 -18.85 -21.21
CA SER A 106 1.56 -19.84 -21.53
C SER A 106 1.38 -20.05 -23.04
N MET A 107 1.49 -19.00 -23.85
CA MET A 107 1.44 -19.11 -25.31
C MET A 107 2.63 -19.87 -25.88
N ILE A 108 3.84 -19.66 -25.33
CA ILE A 108 5.04 -20.38 -25.74
C ILE A 108 4.85 -21.89 -25.53
N ILE A 109 4.39 -22.30 -24.34
CA ILE A 109 4.13 -23.71 -24.01
C ILE A 109 3.11 -24.34 -24.98
N VAL A 110 2.03 -23.62 -25.29
CA VAL A 110 1.00 -24.11 -26.22
C VAL A 110 1.54 -24.26 -27.65
N LEU A 111 2.37 -23.30 -28.10
CA LEU A 111 2.97 -23.34 -29.43
C LEU A 111 3.98 -24.49 -29.54
N GLU A 112 4.82 -24.70 -28.53
CA GLU A 112 5.76 -25.84 -28.46
C GLU A 112 5.00 -27.17 -28.50
N ALA A 113 3.97 -27.33 -27.67
CA ALA A 113 3.14 -28.53 -27.66
C ALA A 113 2.44 -28.81 -29.01
N SER A 114 2.10 -27.76 -29.76
CA SER A 114 1.47 -27.90 -31.08
C SER A 114 2.47 -28.33 -32.16
N GLN A 115 3.75 -27.94 -32.04
CA GLN A 115 4.81 -28.35 -32.96
C GLN A 115 5.23 -29.81 -32.75
N GLU A 116 5.23 -30.30 -31.51
CA GLU A 116 5.51 -31.72 -31.22
C GLU A 116 4.42 -32.68 -31.71
N ALA A 117 3.20 -32.17 -31.95
CA ALA A 117 2.06 -32.95 -32.43
C ALA A 117 1.96 -33.03 -33.97
N SER A 118 2.88 -32.40 -34.72
CA SER A 118 2.92 -32.35 -36.19
C SER A 118 4.06 -33.19 -36.77
#